data_AF-A0A7C9DC05-F1
#
_entry.id   AF-A0A7C9DC05-F1
#
_cell.length_a   1.000
_cell.length_b   1.000
_cell.length_c   1.000
_cell.angle_alpha   90.00
_cell.angle_beta   90.00
_cell.angle_gamma   90.00
#
_symmetry.space_group_name_H-M   'P 1'
#
loop_
_entity.id
_entity.type
_entity.pdbx_description
1 polymer ?
#
loop_
_entity_poly.entity_id
_entity_poly.type
_entity_poly.pdbx_seq_one_letter_code
_entity_poly.pdbx_strand_id
1 'polypeptide(L)'
;PLRCASEFLEMTEEFEDGNLISKTEAFLTFTVLAAWRDSIVVLKTCENLSPWAENVQIVRRCCDSISWKAFQDRRPRGEISIDEAWWFDDVVTLRIDHFSRIIAALKAKGTKPEIIGSCIMQYAEKWLPNMEGEAQGQRGHWYAKNELQLSITSGKNQEGSIRQNKEQRMIIESLVSMLPPQKEAVPCKFLLWLLKMAMVYSVTPALMTELEKRVGSVLQYANVEDLKKEQCTT
;
A
#
# COMPACT_ATOMS: atom_id res chain seq x y z
N PRO A 1 13.20 -0.32 18.15
CA PRO A 1 13.10 -0.02 19.60
C PRO A 1 14.40 0.55 20.19
N LEU A 2 15.53 -0.18 20.09
CA LEU A 2 16.80 0.23 20.71
C LEU A 2 17.29 1.61 20.25
N ARG A 3 17.32 1.87 18.93
CA ARG A 3 17.70 3.19 18.38
C ARG A 3 16.82 4.34 18.88
N CYS A 4 15.52 4.08 19.09
CA CYS A 4 14.58 5.07 19.62
C CYS A 4 14.78 5.30 21.12
N ALA A 5 15.01 4.23 21.89
CA ALA A 5 15.28 4.31 23.32
C ALA A 5 16.62 5.00 23.61
N SER A 6 17.66 4.71 22.81
CA SER A 6 18.96 5.35 22.96
C SER A 6 18.92 6.85 22.64
N GLU A 7 18.09 7.26 21.67
CA GLU A 7 17.82 8.69 21.40
C GLU A 7 17.10 9.35 22.58
N PHE A 8 16.05 8.72 23.09
CA PHE A 8 15.28 9.25 24.22
C PHE A 8 16.13 9.43 25.48
N LEU A 9 17.08 8.51 25.70
CA LEU A 9 18.01 8.56 26.82
C LEU A 9 19.23 9.46 26.55
N GLU A 10 19.28 10.15 25.40
CA GLU A 10 20.36 11.04 25.01
C GLU A 10 21.75 10.38 25.17
N MET A 11 21.86 9.10 24.76
CA MET A 11 23.11 8.34 24.84
C MET A 11 24.10 8.84 23.78
N THR A 12 24.67 10.03 23.98
CA THR A 12 25.58 10.71 23.06
C THR A 12 27.03 10.27 23.25
N GLU A 13 27.88 10.60 22.28
CA GLU A 13 29.33 10.32 22.32
C GLU A 13 30.04 11.17 23.38
N GLU A 14 29.35 12.11 24.02
CA GLU A 14 29.87 12.91 25.12
C GLU A 14 30.09 12.06 26.39
N PHE A 15 29.39 10.93 26.52
CA PHE A 15 29.46 10.04 27.68
C PHE A 15 30.43 8.86 27.47
N GLU A 16 30.40 8.22 26.30
CA GLU A 16 31.27 7.09 25.96
C GLU A 16 31.36 6.95 24.43
N ASP A 17 32.58 6.72 23.92
CA ASP A 17 32.82 6.47 22.49
C ASP A 17 32.20 5.14 22.05
N GLY A 18 31.46 5.14 20.94
CA GLY A 18 30.77 3.95 20.44
C GLY A 18 29.56 3.56 21.28
N ASN A 19 28.78 4.55 21.71
CA ASN A 19 27.53 4.36 22.43
C ASN A 19 26.47 3.59 21.62
N LEU A 20 25.31 3.37 22.24
CA LEU A 20 24.22 2.61 21.63
C LEU A 20 23.61 3.34 20.41
N ILE A 21 23.61 4.67 20.36
CA ILE A 21 23.16 5.43 19.18
C ILE A 21 24.05 5.05 17.99
N SER A 22 25.38 5.20 18.10
CA SER A 22 26.30 4.89 17.00
C SER A 22 26.28 3.43 16.58
N LYS A 23 26.20 2.49 17.54
CA LYS A 23 26.09 1.05 17.24
C LYS A 23 24.80 0.72 16.49
N THR A 24 23.67 1.25 16.92
CA THR A 24 22.37 0.99 16.26
C THR A 24 22.25 1.71 14.91
N GLU A 25 22.90 2.86 14.77
CA GLU A 25 22.98 3.62 13.52
C GLU A 25 23.82 2.92 12.45
N ALA A 26 24.98 2.38 12.85
CA ALA A 26 25.82 1.54 11.98
C ALA A 26 25.05 0.27 11.56
N PHE A 27 24.38 -0.40 12.49
CA PHE A 27 23.58 -1.59 12.18
C PHE A 27 22.44 -1.28 11.20
N LEU A 28 21.70 -0.19 11.41
CA LEU A 28 20.66 0.27 10.49
C LEU A 28 21.26 0.49 9.09
N THR A 29 22.36 1.23 9.00
CA THR A 29 22.96 1.62 7.72
C THR A 29 23.54 0.45 6.95
N PHE A 30 24.37 -0.38 7.59
CA PHE A 30 25.15 -1.41 6.91
C PHE A 30 24.44 -2.77 6.82
N THR A 31 23.46 -3.03 7.69
CA THR A 31 22.74 -4.31 7.69
C THR A 31 21.31 -4.13 7.20
N VAL A 32 20.50 -3.37 7.94
CA VAL A 32 19.04 -3.26 7.66
C VAL A 32 18.78 -2.64 6.29
N LEU A 33 19.41 -1.50 5.98
CA LEU A 33 19.19 -0.82 4.71
C LEU A 33 19.84 -1.55 3.53
N ALA A 34 20.81 -2.45 3.77
CA ALA A 34 21.40 -3.28 2.74
C ALA A 34 20.44 -4.42 2.31
N ALA A 35 19.68 -4.98 3.26
CA ALA A 35 18.78 -6.11 3.02
C ALA A 35 17.31 -5.68 2.86
N TRP A 36 16.66 -6.16 1.79
CA TRP A 36 15.24 -5.89 1.52
C TRP A 36 14.33 -6.34 2.68
N ARG A 37 14.44 -7.63 3.05
CA ARG A 37 13.57 -8.24 4.06
C ARG A 37 13.71 -7.56 5.42
N ASP A 38 14.93 -7.21 5.81
CA ASP A 38 15.19 -6.54 7.08
C ASP A 38 14.56 -5.15 7.10
N SER A 39 14.64 -4.39 5.99
CA SER A 39 13.95 -3.11 5.85
C SER A 39 12.42 -3.25 6.00
N ILE A 40 11.81 -4.30 5.43
CA ILE A 40 10.37 -4.59 5.57
C ILE A 40 10.01 -4.92 7.02
N VAL A 41 10.80 -5.78 7.68
CA VAL A 41 10.58 -6.17 9.08
C VAL A 41 10.70 -4.96 10.02
N VAL A 42 11.68 -4.08 9.78
CA VAL A 42 11.85 -2.86 10.56
C VAL A 42 10.65 -1.92 10.38
N LEU A 43 10.14 -1.73 9.16
CA LEU A 43 8.93 -0.92 8.94
C LEU A 43 7.73 -1.45 9.74
N LYS A 44 7.47 -2.77 9.69
CA LYS A 44 6.38 -3.39 10.47
C LYS A 44 6.58 -3.21 11.97
N THR A 45 7.83 -3.29 12.45
CA THR A 45 8.16 -3.09 13.86
C THR A 45 7.97 -1.64 14.31
N CYS A 46 8.19 -0.68 13.40
CA CYS A 46 8.06 0.75 13.67
C CYS A 46 6.61 1.20 13.83
N GLU A 47 5.61 0.41 13.40
CA GLU A 47 4.18 0.76 13.51
C GLU A 47 3.74 1.03 14.96
N ASN A 48 4.38 0.36 15.92
CA ASN A 48 4.09 0.52 17.36
C ASN A 48 5.05 1.51 18.06
N LEU A 49 5.93 2.17 17.30
CA LEU A 49 6.99 3.04 17.82
C LEU A 49 6.83 4.50 17.35
N SER A 50 5.71 4.84 16.73
CA SER A 50 5.36 6.22 16.40
C SER A 50 5.17 7.04 17.70
N PRO A 51 5.64 8.31 17.78
CA PRO A 51 6.32 9.08 16.73
C PRO A 51 7.85 8.90 16.73
N TRP A 52 8.41 8.17 17.69
CA TRP A 52 9.87 8.06 17.88
C TRP A 52 10.61 7.55 16.65
N ALA A 53 10.08 6.50 16.01
CA ALA A 53 10.69 5.93 14.80
C ALA A 53 10.70 6.91 13.60
N GLU A 54 9.77 7.86 13.56
CA GLU A 54 9.71 8.90 12.53
C GLU A 54 10.72 10.00 12.81
N ASN A 55 10.86 10.42 14.07
CA ASN A 55 11.80 11.46 14.48
C ASN A 55 13.24 11.08 14.14
N VAL A 56 13.64 9.84 14.41
CA VAL A 56 14.98 9.32 14.07
C VAL A 56 15.11 8.87 12.60
N GLN A 57 14.13 9.19 11.75
CA GLN A 57 14.13 8.93 10.30
C GLN A 57 14.25 7.45 9.88
N ILE A 58 14.07 6.48 10.79
CA ILE A 58 14.15 5.04 10.47
C ILE A 58 13.13 4.68 9.39
N VAL A 59 11.88 5.12 9.57
CA VAL A 59 10.79 4.85 8.63
C VAL A 59 11.12 5.37 7.24
N ARG A 60 11.55 6.64 7.16
CA ARG A 60 11.91 7.28 5.89
C ARG A 60 13.02 6.51 5.18
N ARG A 61 14.11 6.20 5.88
CA ARG A 61 15.27 5.52 5.31
C ARG A 61 14.94 4.11 4.83
N CYS A 62 14.10 3.38 5.56
CA CYS A 62 13.63 2.05 5.12
C CYS A 62 12.75 2.17 3.86
N CYS A 63 11.78 3.09 3.82
CA CYS A 63 10.96 3.35 2.62
C CYS A 63 11.84 3.75 1.42
N ASP A 64 12.85 4.61 1.63
CA ASP A 64 13.78 5.03 0.58
C ASP A 64 14.59 3.86 0.05
N SER A 65 15.16 3.02 0.94
CA SER A 65 15.91 1.82 0.58
C SER A 65 15.07 0.80 -0.20
N ILE A 66 13.83 0.55 0.26
CA ILE A 66 12.87 -0.33 -0.41
C ILE A 66 12.53 0.22 -1.79
N SER A 67 12.11 1.48 -1.88
CA SER A 67 11.76 2.10 -3.17
C SER A 67 12.94 2.10 -4.15
N TRP A 68 14.17 2.29 -3.67
CA TRP A 68 15.37 2.24 -4.48
C TRP A 68 15.65 0.84 -5.02
N LYS A 69 15.52 -0.20 -4.19
CA LYS A 69 15.71 -1.60 -4.61
C LYS A 69 14.64 -2.06 -5.59
N ALA A 70 13.37 -1.76 -5.29
CA ALA A 70 12.24 -2.07 -6.18
C ALA A 70 12.36 -1.32 -7.53
N PHE A 71 12.89 -0.08 -7.52
CA PHE A 71 13.14 0.68 -8.74
C PHE A 71 14.34 0.15 -9.55
N GLN A 72 15.43 -0.23 -8.89
CA GLN A 72 16.66 -0.66 -9.56
C GLN A 72 16.59 -2.08 -10.13
N ASP A 73 15.77 -2.97 -9.59
CA ASP A 73 15.62 -4.34 -10.11
C ASP A 73 14.80 -4.41 -11.42
N ARG A 74 14.84 -3.34 -12.22
CA ARG A 74 14.50 -3.39 -13.65
C ARG A 74 15.57 -4.16 -14.39
N ARG A 75 15.59 -5.49 -14.22
CA ARG A 75 16.47 -6.38 -14.98
C ARG A 75 16.38 -6.03 -16.46
N PRO A 76 17.51 -5.82 -17.17
CA PRO A 76 17.50 -5.58 -18.61
C PRO A 76 17.35 -6.92 -19.34
N ARG A 77 16.20 -7.59 -19.19
CA ARG A 77 15.83 -8.79 -19.95
C ARG A 77 14.31 -8.80 -20.16
N GLY A 78 13.87 -8.24 -21.28
CA GLY A 78 12.47 -8.30 -21.72
C GLY A 78 11.55 -7.33 -20.96
N GLU A 79 10.40 -7.04 -21.56
CA GLU A 79 9.32 -6.29 -20.90
C GLU A 79 9.01 -6.93 -19.55
N ILE A 80 9.11 -6.15 -18.48
CA ILE A 80 8.63 -6.59 -17.16
C ILE A 80 7.12 -6.78 -17.29
N SER A 81 6.67 -8.03 -17.29
CA SER A 81 5.26 -8.36 -17.11
C SER A 81 4.84 -7.95 -15.70
N ILE A 82 3.65 -7.35 -15.59
CA ILE A 82 3.05 -6.93 -14.31
C ILE A 82 2.98 -8.10 -13.31
N ASP A 83 2.88 -9.33 -13.83
CA ASP A 83 2.77 -10.59 -13.08
C ASP A 83 4.07 -11.03 -12.35
N GLU A 84 5.21 -10.36 -12.58
CA GLU A 84 6.52 -10.76 -12.03
C GLU A 84 7.13 -9.75 -11.05
N ALA A 85 6.37 -8.76 -10.60
CA ALA A 85 6.86 -7.79 -9.62
C ALA A 85 6.99 -8.42 -8.21
N TRP A 86 8.09 -9.15 -7.99
CA TRP A 86 8.41 -9.89 -6.75
C TRP A 86 8.25 -9.09 -5.45
N TRP A 87 8.34 -7.76 -5.53
CA TRP A 87 8.28 -6.88 -4.39
C TRP A 87 6.85 -6.58 -3.91
N PHE A 88 5.84 -6.85 -4.74
CA PHE A 88 4.44 -6.57 -4.40
C PHE A 88 4.03 -7.29 -3.12
N ASP A 89 4.28 -8.60 -3.03
CA ASP A 89 3.85 -9.45 -1.92
C ASP A 89 4.26 -8.90 -0.55
N ASP A 90 5.47 -8.37 -0.45
CA ASP A 90 5.99 -7.76 0.78
C ASP A 90 5.41 -6.36 1.00
N VAL A 91 5.43 -5.49 -0.01
CA VAL A 91 5.01 -4.09 0.14
C VAL A 91 3.52 -3.96 0.42
N VAL A 92 2.68 -4.80 -0.18
CA VAL A 92 1.23 -4.76 0.07
C VAL A 92 0.84 -5.23 1.48
N THR A 93 1.76 -5.82 2.24
CA THR A 93 1.51 -6.18 3.66
C THR A 93 1.76 -5.03 4.63
N LEU A 94 2.29 -3.90 4.18
CA LEU A 94 2.61 -2.76 5.02
C LEU A 94 1.35 -1.93 5.32
N ARG A 95 1.32 -1.27 6.47
CA ARG A 95 0.31 -0.24 6.73
C ARG A 95 0.31 0.87 5.68
N ILE A 96 -0.84 1.53 5.57
CA ILE A 96 -1.12 2.50 4.51
C ILE A 96 -0.12 3.66 4.48
N ASP A 97 0.36 4.14 5.64
CA ASP A 97 1.34 5.22 5.73
C ASP A 97 2.70 4.85 5.14
N HIS A 98 3.18 3.63 5.43
CA HIS A 98 4.43 3.11 4.87
C HIS A 98 4.29 2.82 3.38
N PHE A 99 3.19 2.16 3.00
CA PHE A 99 2.85 1.87 1.60
C PHE A 99 2.82 3.16 0.77
N SER A 100 2.11 4.19 1.24
CA SER A 100 2.00 5.47 0.54
C SER A 100 3.33 6.18 0.33
N ARG A 101 4.23 6.13 1.31
CA ARG A 101 5.59 6.68 1.16
C ARG A 101 6.39 5.92 0.10
N ILE A 102 6.30 4.59 0.07
CA ILE A 102 6.99 3.77 -0.93
C ILE A 102 6.44 4.06 -2.33
N ILE A 103 5.12 4.09 -2.50
CA ILE A 103 4.48 4.41 -3.79
C ILE A 103 4.86 5.83 -4.26
N ALA A 104 4.82 6.83 -3.39
CA ALA A 104 5.24 8.18 -3.72
C ALA A 104 6.71 8.23 -4.17
N ALA A 105 7.60 7.54 -3.45
CA ALA A 105 9.01 7.46 -3.80
C ALA A 105 9.26 6.73 -5.13
N LEU A 106 8.47 5.70 -5.46
CA LEU A 106 8.53 4.99 -6.74
C LEU A 106 8.00 5.85 -7.90
N LYS A 107 6.92 6.61 -7.69
CA LYS A 107 6.40 7.59 -8.66
C LYS A 107 7.46 8.65 -8.96
N ALA A 108 8.09 9.22 -7.93
CA ALA A 108 9.14 10.23 -8.06
C ALA A 108 10.37 9.72 -8.83
N LYS A 109 10.67 8.41 -8.75
CA LYS A 109 11.76 7.77 -9.50
C LYS A 109 11.40 7.44 -10.96
N GLY A 110 10.15 7.65 -11.40
CA GLY A 110 9.72 7.36 -12.76
C GLY A 110 9.33 5.91 -12.99
N THR A 111 8.73 5.26 -11.98
CA THR A 111 8.07 3.96 -12.16
C THR A 111 6.87 4.11 -13.08
N LYS A 112 6.75 3.17 -14.04
CA LYS A 112 5.65 3.14 -15.01
C LYS A 112 4.30 3.19 -14.27
N PRO A 113 3.35 4.04 -14.68
CA PRO A 113 2.10 4.22 -13.97
C PRO A 113 1.26 2.95 -13.92
N GLU A 114 1.39 2.04 -14.91
CA GLU A 114 0.72 0.74 -14.93
C GLU A 114 1.20 -0.15 -13.77
N ILE A 115 2.50 -0.20 -13.51
CA ILE A 115 3.07 -0.98 -12.38
C ILE A 115 2.59 -0.41 -11.05
N ILE A 116 2.57 0.93 -10.91
CA ILE A 116 2.06 1.59 -9.71
C ILE A 116 0.58 1.29 -9.52
N GLY A 117 -0.21 1.38 -10.59
CA GLY A 117 -1.63 1.07 -10.58
C GLY A 117 -1.91 -0.37 -10.14
N SER A 118 -1.22 -1.35 -10.71
CA SER A 118 -1.35 -2.75 -10.32
C SER A 118 -1.00 -3.01 -8.85
N CYS A 119 0.05 -2.37 -8.33
CA CYS A 119 0.41 -2.49 -6.92
C CYS A 119 -0.68 -1.90 -6.00
N ILE A 120 -1.24 -0.74 -6.37
CA ILE A 120 -2.35 -0.10 -5.64
C ILE A 120 -3.60 -0.99 -5.66
N MET A 121 -3.90 -1.65 -6.78
CA MET A 121 -5.03 -2.59 -6.88
C MET A 121 -4.86 -3.77 -5.95
N GLN A 122 -3.69 -4.43 -5.98
CA GLN A 122 -3.41 -5.56 -5.09
C GLN A 122 -3.43 -5.14 -3.61
N TYR A 123 -2.98 -3.92 -3.30
CA TYR A 123 -3.14 -3.37 -1.95
C TYR A 123 -4.61 -3.25 -1.58
N ALA A 124 -5.42 -2.64 -2.43
CA ALA A 124 -6.83 -2.41 -2.17
C ALA A 124 -7.60 -3.72 -1.97
N GLU A 125 -7.36 -4.72 -2.82
CA GLU A 125 -7.98 -6.06 -2.71
C GLU A 125 -7.60 -6.77 -1.40
N LYS A 126 -6.39 -6.54 -0.90
CA LYS A 126 -5.92 -7.14 0.35
C LYS A 126 -6.52 -6.50 1.60
N TRP A 127 -6.77 -5.19 1.56
CA TRP A 127 -7.12 -4.41 2.76
C TRP A 127 -8.58 -3.96 2.82
N LEU A 128 -9.28 -3.91 1.69
CA LEU A 128 -10.70 -3.54 1.61
C LEU A 128 -11.59 -4.78 1.46
N PRO A 129 -12.80 -4.80 2.03
CA PRO A 129 -13.73 -5.91 1.87
C PRO A 129 -14.14 -6.09 0.39
N ASN A 130 -14.05 -7.32 -0.12
CA ASN A 130 -14.61 -7.60 -1.44
C ASN A 130 -16.14 -7.55 -1.36
N MET A 131 -16.77 -6.65 -2.13
CA MET A 131 -18.23 -6.47 -2.15
C MET A 131 -18.93 -7.26 -3.26
N GLU A 132 -18.21 -8.19 -3.89
CA GLU A 132 -18.75 -9.04 -4.96
C GLU A 132 -19.62 -10.16 -4.36
N GLY A 133 -20.88 -9.81 -4.08
CA GLY A 133 -21.96 -10.78 -4.06
C GLY A 133 -22.37 -11.11 -5.50
N GLU A 134 -22.28 -12.40 -5.82
CA GLU A 134 -22.95 -13.13 -6.93
C GLU A 134 -22.18 -13.37 -8.25
N ALA A 135 -21.83 -14.66 -8.41
CA ALA A 135 -21.79 -15.52 -9.61
C ALA A 135 -20.80 -15.24 -10.75
N GLN A 136 -19.65 -15.94 -10.74
CA GLN A 136 -19.28 -16.96 -11.75
C GLN A 136 -17.91 -17.61 -11.42
N GLY A 137 -17.76 -18.87 -11.82
CA GLY A 137 -16.83 -19.83 -11.21
C GLY A 137 -15.37 -19.81 -11.68
N GLN A 138 -14.52 -20.28 -10.75
CA GLN A 138 -13.23 -20.98 -10.91
C GLN A 138 -12.26 -20.56 -12.03
N ARG A 139 -11.21 -19.81 -11.66
CA ARG A 139 -9.77 -20.21 -11.61
C ARG A 139 -8.92 -18.93 -11.46
N GLY A 140 -8.01 -18.75 -10.50
CA GLY A 140 -7.42 -19.72 -9.58
C GLY A 140 -6.80 -19.07 -8.34
N HIS A 141 -6.65 -19.94 -7.33
CA HIS A 141 -5.82 -19.88 -6.13
C HIS A 141 -5.09 -18.57 -5.79
N TRP A 142 -5.55 -17.87 -4.74
CA TRP A 142 -4.80 -17.78 -3.49
C TRP A 142 -5.67 -17.28 -2.31
N TYR A 143 -5.69 -18.10 -1.25
CA TYR A 143 -6.29 -17.97 0.09
C TYR A 143 -7.78 -17.66 0.29
N ALA A 144 -8.55 -18.76 0.22
CA ALA A 144 -9.61 -19.03 1.19
C ALA A 144 -9.07 -18.97 2.63
N LYS A 145 -9.15 -17.79 3.28
CA LYS A 145 -9.10 -17.68 4.75
C LYS A 145 -9.70 -16.38 5.30
N ASN A 146 -10.83 -15.92 4.78
CA ASN A 146 -11.68 -14.92 5.47
C ASN A 146 -13.19 -15.06 5.14
N GLU A 147 -13.65 -16.23 4.69
CA GLU A 147 -15.09 -16.55 4.64
C GLU A 147 -15.59 -17.00 6.01
N LEU A 148 -15.67 -16.06 6.95
CA LEU A 148 -16.55 -16.07 8.12
C LEU A 148 -16.32 -14.80 8.96
N GLN A 149 -16.73 -13.66 8.43
CA GLN A 149 -17.07 -12.53 9.29
C GLN A 149 -18.11 -11.59 8.66
N LEU A 150 -19.09 -12.18 7.97
CA LEU A 150 -20.36 -11.50 7.71
C LEU A 150 -21.53 -12.44 8.04
N SER A 151 -21.51 -12.97 9.27
CA SER A 151 -22.68 -13.60 9.86
C SER A 151 -22.90 -13.00 11.26
N ILE A 152 -23.89 -12.11 11.33
CA ILE A 152 -24.81 -11.95 12.44
C ILE A 152 -24.16 -11.98 13.83
N THR A 153 -23.77 -10.81 14.34
CA THR A 153 -23.94 -10.51 15.76
C THR A 153 -24.57 -9.14 15.91
N SER A 154 -25.90 -9.13 15.92
CA SER A 154 -26.65 -8.18 16.72
C SER A 154 -26.16 -8.31 18.18
N GLY A 155 -25.67 -7.22 18.77
CA GLY A 155 -25.47 -7.10 20.22
C GLY A 155 -24.06 -7.35 20.77
N LYS A 156 -23.08 -6.50 20.40
CA LYS A 156 -22.05 -5.87 21.27
C LYS A 156 -20.86 -5.39 20.42
N ASN A 157 -20.38 -4.17 20.69
CA ASN A 157 -19.20 -3.49 20.12
C ASN A 157 -19.47 -2.47 18.99
N GLN A 158 -20.30 -1.45 19.24
CA GLN A 158 -20.41 -0.26 18.37
C GLN A 158 -19.05 0.43 18.15
N GLU A 159 -18.15 0.38 19.14
CA GLU A 159 -16.85 1.06 19.12
C GLU A 159 -15.82 0.43 18.16
N GLY A 160 -15.84 -0.90 18.03
CA GLY A 160 -14.97 -1.64 17.10
C GLY A 160 -15.35 -1.41 15.63
N SER A 161 -16.64 -1.39 15.32
CA SER A 161 -17.16 -1.13 13.98
C SER A 161 -16.87 0.30 13.51
N ILE A 162 -17.00 1.29 14.41
CA ILE A 162 -16.66 2.69 14.11
C ILE A 162 -15.16 2.84 13.83
N ARG A 163 -14.29 2.22 14.62
CA ARG A 163 -12.83 2.25 14.40
C ARG A 163 -12.44 1.62 13.07
N GLN A 164 -13.02 0.47 12.75
CA GLN A 164 -12.76 -0.22 11.48
C GLN A 164 -13.24 0.62 10.28
N ASN A 165 -14.41 1.24 10.35
CA ASN A 165 -14.90 2.13 9.29
C ASN A 165 -13.99 3.35 9.07
N LYS A 166 -13.42 3.92 10.15
CA LYS A 166 -12.43 5.01 10.04
C LYS A 166 -11.14 4.55 9.38
N GLU A 167 -10.66 3.36 9.71
CA GLU A 167 -9.46 2.78 9.10
C GLU A 167 -9.66 2.51 7.61
N GLN A 168 -10.78 1.89 7.24
CA GLN A 168 -11.17 1.66 5.85
C GLN A 168 -11.27 2.97 5.06
N ARG A 169 -11.89 4.00 5.65
CA ARG A 169 -11.93 5.34 5.06
C ARG A 169 -10.53 5.92 4.83
N MET A 170 -9.62 5.84 5.82
CA MET A 170 -8.25 6.33 5.66
C MET A 170 -7.50 5.60 4.54
N ILE A 171 -7.70 4.28 4.42
CA ILE A 171 -7.11 3.49 3.34
C ILE A 171 -7.63 3.97 1.98
N ILE A 172 -8.95 4.11 1.82
CA ILE A 172 -9.55 4.55 0.55
C ILE A 172 -9.08 5.96 0.18
N GLU A 173 -9.08 6.90 1.14
CA GLU A 173 -8.61 8.28 0.92
C GLU A 173 -7.16 8.31 0.43
N SER A 174 -6.31 7.51 1.08
CA SER A 174 -4.91 7.40 0.71
C SER A 174 -4.76 6.75 -0.67
N LEU A 175 -5.50 5.68 -0.97
CA LEU A 175 -5.48 5.01 -2.29
C LEU A 175 -5.85 5.98 -3.41
N VAL A 176 -6.93 6.75 -3.25
CA VAL A 176 -7.35 7.76 -4.23
C VAL A 176 -6.24 8.77 -4.48
N SER A 177 -5.62 9.32 -3.43
CA SER A 177 -4.53 10.29 -3.58
C SER A 177 -3.25 9.75 -4.24
N MET A 178 -3.05 8.43 -4.20
CA MET A 178 -1.89 7.77 -4.80
C MET A 178 -2.08 7.41 -6.27
N LEU A 179 -3.33 7.33 -6.76
CA LEU A 179 -3.61 6.84 -8.10
C LEU A 179 -2.82 7.64 -9.17
N PRO A 180 -2.15 6.97 -10.13
CA PRO A 180 -1.44 7.66 -11.20
C PRO A 180 -2.41 8.44 -12.09
N PRO A 181 -2.14 9.66 -12.57
CA PRO A 181 -3.12 10.43 -13.35
C PRO A 181 -3.44 9.84 -14.74
N GLN A 182 -2.62 8.91 -15.24
CA GLN A 182 -2.79 8.27 -16.55
C GLN A 182 -4.03 7.35 -16.57
N LYS A 183 -4.73 7.30 -17.71
CA LYS A 183 -6.01 6.58 -17.86
C LYS A 183 -5.80 5.06 -17.92
N GLU A 184 -4.69 4.64 -18.50
CA GLU A 184 -4.30 3.25 -18.73
C GLU A 184 -3.69 2.61 -17.47
N ALA A 185 -3.42 3.42 -16.43
CA ALA A 185 -2.75 2.96 -15.23
C ALA A 185 -3.58 1.95 -14.41
N VAL A 186 -4.91 2.11 -14.42
CA VAL A 186 -5.84 1.25 -13.67
C VAL A 186 -7.10 0.99 -14.48
N PRO A 187 -7.67 -0.24 -14.48
CA PRO A 187 -8.89 -0.55 -15.21
C PRO A 187 -10.11 0.24 -14.71
N CYS A 188 -11.06 0.48 -15.60
CA CYS A 188 -12.32 1.15 -15.26
C CYS A 188 -13.12 0.39 -14.19
N LYS A 189 -13.15 -0.95 -14.24
CA LYS A 189 -13.78 -1.82 -13.24
C LYS A 189 -13.27 -1.52 -11.82
N PHE A 190 -11.96 -1.36 -11.67
CA PHE A 190 -11.35 -1.03 -10.38
C PHE A 190 -11.74 0.38 -9.90
N LEU A 191 -11.73 1.37 -10.79
CA LEU A 191 -12.13 2.75 -10.44
C LEU A 191 -13.60 2.82 -9.99
N LEU A 192 -14.50 2.10 -10.67
CA LEU A 192 -15.91 2.00 -10.29
C LEU A 192 -16.10 1.29 -8.94
N TRP A 193 -15.35 0.21 -8.71
CA TRP A 193 -15.35 -0.47 -7.42
C TRP A 193 -14.84 0.44 -6.30
N LEU A 194 -13.74 1.15 -6.53
CA LEU A 194 -13.19 2.09 -5.55
C LEU A 194 -14.15 3.26 -5.28
N LEU A 195 -14.86 3.74 -6.30
CA LEU A 195 -15.90 4.77 -6.15
C LEU A 195 -17.04 4.28 -5.27
N LYS A 196 -17.52 3.05 -5.50
CA LYS A 196 -18.51 2.41 -4.64
C LYS A 196 -18.02 2.33 -3.20
N MET A 197 -16.76 1.95 -2.97
CA MET A 197 -16.18 1.90 -1.62
C MET A 197 -16.10 3.29 -0.99
N ALA A 198 -15.70 4.31 -1.75
CA ALA A 198 -15.65 5.70 -1.29
C ALA A 198 -17.03 6.21 -0.83
N MET A 199 -18.10 5.83 -1.53
CA MET A 199 -19.49 6.13 -1.14
C MET A 199 -19.87 5.43 0.17
N VAL A 200 -19.63 4.10 0.26
CA VAL A 200 -19.98 3.30 1.44
C VAL A 200 -19.30 3.83 2.70
N TYR A 201 -18.01 4.19 2.60
CA TYR A 201 -17.21 4.65 3.74
C TYR A 201 -17.19 6.17 3.93
N SER A 202 -18.02 6.92 3.19
CA SER A 202 -18.17 8.37 3.32
C SER A 202 -16.83 9.12 3.29
N VAL A 203 -16.03 8.84 2.26
CA VAL A 203 -14.78 9.55 1.95
C VAL A 203 -15.03 11.06 1.74
N THR A 204 -14.01 11.90 1.95
CA THR A 204 -14.15 13.35 1.75
C THR A 204 -14.73 13.72 0.37
N PRO A 205 -15.65 14.70 0.30
CA PRO A 205 -16.27 15.11 -0.96
C PRO A 205 -15.28 15.54 -2.05
N ALA A 206 -14.12 16.10 -1.66
CA ALA A 206 -13.07 16.50 -2.59
C ALA A 206 -12.47 15.30 -3.34
N LEU A 207 -12.10 14.24 -2.61
CA LEU A 207 -11.56 13.01 -3.19
C LEU A 207 -12.64 12.22 -3.96
N MET A 208 -13.88 12.28 -3.49
CA MET A 208 -15.03 11.72 -4.21
C MET A 208 -15.18 12.38 -5.59
N THR A 209 -15.18 13.71 -5.64
CA THR A 209 -15.29 14.49 -6.90
C THR A 209 -14.11 14.21 -7.84
N GLU A 210 -12.91 14.06 -7.30
CA GLU A 210 -11.72 13.68 -8.08
C GLU A 210 -11.89 12.31 -8.73
N LEU A 211 -12.36 11.33 -7.95
CA LEU A 211 -12.59 9.97 -8.43
C LEU A 211 -13.71 9.92 -9.48
N GLU A 212 -14.81 10.65 -9.28
CA GLU A 212 -15.90 10.80 -10.26
C GLU A 212 -15.42 11.39 -11.58
N LYS A 213 -14.64 12.49 -11.53
CA LYS A 213 -14.06 13.11 -12.72
C LYS A 213 -13.20 12.13 -13.50
N ARG A 214 -12.41 11.33 -12.78
CA ARG A 214 -11.54 10.32 -13.36
C ARG A 214 -12.33 9.18 -14.02
N VAL A 215 -13.32 8.64 -13.32
CA VAL A 215 -14.24 7.62 -13.86
C VAL A 215 -14.92 8.16 -15.11
N GLY A 216 -15.46 9.39 -15.07
CA GLY A 216 -16.06 10.04 -16.22
C GLY A 216 -15.10 10.21 -17.40
N SER A 217 -13.85 10.58 -17.14
CA SER A 217 -12.82 10.73 -18.19
C SER A 217 -12.36 9.41 -18.81
N VAL A 218 -12.48 8.29 -18.10
CA VAL A 218 -12.22 6.94 -18.64
C VAL A 218 -13.43 6.45 -19.42
N LEU A 219 -14.65 6.63 -18.88
CA LEU A 219 -15.90 6.19 -19.52
C LEU A 219 -16.20 6.92 -20.83
N GLN A 220 -15.87 8.21 -20.95
CA GLN A 220 -16.04 8.96 -22.20
C GLN A 220 -15.26 8.37 -23.39
N TYR A 221 -14.23 7.57 -23.12
CA TYR A 221 -13.37 6.95 -24.11
C TYR A 221 -13.47 5.42 -24.10
N ALA A 222 -14.27 4.85 -23.20
CA ALA A 222 -14.51 3.42 -23.13
C ALA A 222 -15.50 3.04 -24.23
N ASN A 223 -15.08 2.18 -25.15
CA ASN A 223 -16.02 1.59 -26.09
C ASN A 223 -16.88 0.55 -25.34
N VAL A 224 -18.08 0.23 -25.84
CA VAL A 224 -18.96 -0.81 -25.24
C VAL A 224 -18.22 -2.15 -25.04
N GLU A 225 -17.20 -2.41 -25.87
CA GLU A 225 -16.30 -3.57 -25.79
C GLU A 225 -15.37 -3.53 -24.57
N ASP A 226 -14.92 -2.37 -24.09
CA ASP A 226 -14.06 -2.28 -22.89
C ASP A 226 -14.86 -2.50 -21.59
N LEU A 227 -16.19 -2.33 -21.64
CA LEU A 227 -17.11 -2.79 -20.59
C LEU A 227 -17.45 -4.29 -20.70
N LYS A 228 -17.17 -4.92 -21.84
CA LYS A 228 -17.50 -6.33 -22.14
C LYS A 228 -16.30 -7.27 -22.21
N LYS A 229 -15.05 -6.80 -22.17
CA LYS A 229 -13.82 -7.63 -22.25
C LYS A 229 -13.60 -8.61 -21.08
N GLU A 230 -14.63 -8.94 -20.33
CA GLU A 230 -14.71 -10.17 -19.51
C GLU A 230 -15.53 -11.30 -20.19
N GLN A 231 -15.91 -11.18 -21.46
CA GLN A 231 -16.48 -12.30 -22.20
C GLN A 231 -15.76 -12.53 -23.53
N CYS A 232 -15.21 -13.73 -23.67
CA CYS A 232 -14.52 -14.31 -24.83
C CYS A 232 -13.07 -13.87 -25.11
N THR A 233 -12.14 -14.65 -24.58
CA THR A 233 -11.07 -15.23 -25.41
C THR A 233 -11.16 -16.75 -25.28
N THR A 234 -11.49 -17.40 -26.40
CA THR A 234 -11.60 -18.85 -26.59
C THR A 234 -10.28 -19.58 -26.36
#